data_AF-A0A349L4Y5-F1
#
_entry.id   AF-A0A349L4Y5-F1
#
_cell.length_a   1.000
_cell.length_b   1.000
_cell.length_c   1.000
_cell.angle_alpha   90.00
_cell.angle_beta   90.00
_cell.angle_gamma   90.00
#
_symmetry.space_group_name_H-M   'P 1'
#
loop_
_entity.id
_entity.type
_entity.pdbx_description
1 polymer ?
#
loop_
_entity_poly.entity_id
_entity_poly.type
_entity_poly.pdbx_seq_one_letter_code
_entity_poly.pdbx_strand_id
1 'polypeptide(L)'
;MKLKLHRLGVLAASLALFCAGQANAGQNTFVVLDSLGGDYSSAEAINNAGQVTGSSSAVDNPFPHAVLWSGGQTHDLGTLSGGTNSVGVAINSAGHVVGSSDTSSNGELYATVWKDGTATRLAGGA
;
A
#
# COMPACT_ATOMS: atom_id res chain seq x y z
N MET A 1 -74.80 -37.01 -5.34
CA MET A 1 -75.67 -35.84 -5.17
C MET A 1 -74.84 -34.70 -4.59
N LYS A 2 -74.96 -33.50 -5.17
CA LYS A 2 -74.32 -32.20 -4.88
C LYS A 2 -72.97 -31.89 -5.56
N LEU A 3 -73.09 -30.90 -6.44
CA LEU A 3 -72.13 -30.18 -7.29
C LEU A 3 -71.83 -28.80 -6.65
N LYS A 4 -70.81 -28.09 -7.16
CA LYS A 4 -70.47 -26.63 -7.05
C LYS A 4 -69.36 -26.27 -6.05
N LEU A 5 -68.46 -25.28 -6.29
CA LEU A 5 -68.40 -24.22 -7.31
C LEU A 5 -66.93 -23.75 -7.52
N HIS A 6 -66.62 -23.31 -8.75
CA HIS A 6 -65.38 -22.63 -9.13
C HIS A 6 -65.37 -21.17 -8.63
N ARG A 7 -64.20 -20.64 -8.25
CA ARG A 7 -63.95 -19.20 -8.19
C ARG A 7 -62.97 -18.77 -9.27
N LEU A 8 -63.41 -17.75 -9.98
CA LEU A 8 -62.83 -17.09 -11.14
C LEU A 8 -61.90 -15.96 -10.66
N GLY A 9 -60.73 -15.82 -11.29
CA GLY A 9 -60.08 -14.53 -11.57
C GLY A 9 -59.19 -13.89 -10.51
N VAL A 10 -57.88 -13.93 -10.75
CA VAL A 10 -57.05 -12.70 -10.80
C VAL A 10 -56.08 -12.86 -11.97
N LEU A 11 -56.27 -12.02 -12.99
CA LEU A 11 -55.23 -11.67 -13.97
C LEU A 11 -54.39 -10.58 -13.29
N ALA A 12 -53.12 -10.84 -12.99
CA ALA A 12 -52.17 -9.79 -12.62
C ALA A 12 -50.94 -9.92 -13.53
N ALA A 13 -50.73 -8.86 -14.28
CA ALA A 13 -49.68 -8.66 -15.25
C ALA A 13 -48.29 -8.76 -14.62
N SER A 14 -47.38 -9.40 -15.36
CA SER A 14 -45.94 -9.10 -15.41
C SER A 14 -45.25 -8.75 -14.08
N LEU A 15 -44.63 -9.75 -13.45
CA LEU A 15 -43.47 -9.46 -12.61
C LEU A 15 -42.24 -9.49 -13.52
N ALA A 16 -41.72 -8.30 -13.81
CA ALA A 16 -40.51 -8.11 -14.60
C ALA A 16 -39.39 -9.03 -14.08
N LEU A 17 -38.76 -9.76 -15.00
CA LEU A 17 -37.44 -10.33 -14.75
C LEU A 17 -36.52 -9.14 -14.50
N PHE A 18 -36.20 -8.86 -13.24
CA PHE A 18 -35.25 -7.82 -12.88
C PHE A 18 -33.85 -8.32 -13.24
N CYS A 19 -33.50 -8.29 -14.53
CA CYS A 19 -32.09 -8.22 -14.93
C CYS A 19 -31.63 -6.77 -14.68
N ALA A 20 -31.66 -6.32 -13.42
CA ALA A 20 -30.68 -5.33 -13.04
C ALA A 20 -29.36 -6.07 -13.02
N GLY A 21 -28.64 -6.00 -14.14
CA GLY A 21 -27.19 -6.02 -14.03
C GLY A 21 -26.86 -4.95 -13.01
N GLN A 22 -26.59 -5.37 -11.78
CA GLN A 22 -25.98 -4.49 -10.81
C GLN A 22 -24.69 -4.06 -11.51
N ALA A 23 -24.66 -2.81 -11.97
CA ALA A 23 -23.39 -2.17 -12.21
C ALA A 23 -22.71 -2.22 -10.85
N ASN A 24 -21.83 -3.20 -10.66
CA ASN A 24 -20.83 -3.15 -9.61
C ASN A 24 -20.03 -1.92 -10.02
N ALA A 25 -20.46 -0.74 -9.56
CA ALA A 25 -19.56 0.39 -9.43
C ALA A 25 -18.49 -0.16 -8.50
N GLY A 26 -17.42 -0.69 -9.10
CA GLY A 26 -16.41 -1.45 -8.40
C GLY A 26 -16.05 -0.64 -7.17
N GLN A 27 -16.21 -1.24 -5.99
CA GLN A 27 -15.84 -0.54 -4.78
C GLN A 27 -14.38 -0.11 -4.97
N ASN A 28 -14.15 1.19 -5.09
CA ASN A 28 -12.80 1.73 -5.02
C ASN A 28 -12.35 1.51 -3.59
N THR A 29 -11.72 0.37 -3.34
CA THR A 29 -11.11 0.07 -2.06
C THR A 29 -9.80 0.84 -2.00
N PHE A 30 -9.77 1.85 -1.12
CA PHE A 30 -8.52 2.51 -0.79
C PHE A 30 -7.68 1.58 0.07
N VAL A 31 -6.41 1.40 -0.28
CA VAL A 31 -5.44 0.71 0.56
C VAL A 31 -4.73 1.77 1.38
N VAL A 32 -4.87 1.68 2.70
CA VAL A 32 -4.10 2.50 3.62
C VAL A 32 -2.70 1.92 3.72
N LEU A 33 -1.69 2.79 3.61
CA LEU A 33 -0.30 2.45 3.81
C LEU A 33 0.07 2.85 5.23
N ASP A 34 0.03 1.88 6.15
CA ASP A 34 0.23 2.15 7.58
C ASP A 34 1.63 2.69 7.86
N SER A 35 1.73 3.55 8.86
CA SER A 35 3.02 4.04 9.33
C SER A 35 3.81 2.98 10.10
N LEU A 36 5.06 3.28 10.49
CA LEU A 36 5.82 2.50 11.48
C LEU A 36 5.31 2.72 12.93
N GLY A 37 4.02 3.02 13.07
CA GLY A 37 3.34 3.38 14.32
C GLY A 37 3.33 4.88 14.64
N GLY A 38 3.98 5.73 13.85
CA GLY A 38 3.87 7.19 13.93
C GLY A 38 2.61 7.75 13.26
N ASP A 39 2.56 9.06 13.06
CA ASP A 39 1.44 9.78 12.44
C ASP A 39 1.65 10.15 10.96
N TYR A 40 2.78 9.73 10.39
CA TYR A 40 3.20 10.09 9.03
C TYR A 40 3.60 8.88 8.19
N SER A 41 3.13 8.91 6.94
CA SER A 41 3.48 7.98 5.86
C SER A 41 3.31 8.69 4.51
N SER A 42 4.31 8.59 3.63
CA SER A 42 4.27 9.09 2.25
C SER A 42 4.79 8.04 1.28
N ALA A 43 4.03 7.77 0.22
CA ALA A 43 4.42 6.85 -0.85
C ALA A 43 5.11 7.61 -1.99
N GLU A 44 6.23 7.07 -2.48
CA GLU A 44 7.06 7.70 -3.52
C GLU A 44 7.07 6.89 -4.82
N ALA A 45 7.09 5.55 -4.73
CA ALA A 45 7.11 4.70 -5.92
C ALA A 45 6.44 3.34 -5.68
N ILE A 46 5.99 2.72 -6.77
CA ILE A 46 5.33 1.41 -6.79
C ILE A 46 5.90 0.55 -7.93
N ASN A 47 6.05 -0.76 -7.71
CA ASN A 47 6.42 -1.71 -8.77
C ASN A 47 5.22 -2.55 -9.26
N ASN A 48 5.42 -3.34 -10.32
CA ASN A 48 4.36 -4.17 -10.92
C ASN A 48 3.81 -5.26 -9.99
N ALA A 49 4.49 -5.59 -8.91
CA ALA A 49 3.98 -6.52 -7.89
C ALA A 49 3.08 -5.83 -6.86
N GLY A 50 2.85 -4.51 -6.99
CA GLY A 50 2.08 -3.73 -6.05
C GLY A 50 2.84 -3.36 -4.77
N GLN A 51 4.15 -3.57 -4.73
CA GLN A 51 4.98 -3.14 -3.61
C GLN A 51 5.24 -1.65 -3.72
N VAL A 52 5.08 -0.92 -2.62
CA VAL A 52 5.24 0.53 -2.55
C VAL A 52 6.43 0.85 -1.67
N THR A 53 7.24 1.83 -2.06
CA THR A 53 8.29 2.41 -1.23
C THR A 53 7.99 3.86 -0.92
N GLY A 54 8.56 4.37 0.17
CA GLY A 54 8.48 5.77 0.52
C GLY A 54 9.14 6.04 1.86
N SER A 55 8.49 6.85 2.69
CA SER A 55 8.96 7.20 4.02
C SER A 55 7.84 7.15 5.05
N SER A 56 8.14 6.74 6.28
CA SER A 56 7.19 6.73 7.38
C SER A 56 7.85 7.01 8.74
N SER A 57 7.11 7.67 9.63
CA SER A 57 7.54 7.90 11.01
C SER A 57 7.23 6.71 11.92
N ALA A 58 8.14 6.44 12.85
CA ALA A 58 7.99 5.42 13.90
C ALA A 58 7.52 6.04 15.23
N VAL A 59 6.95 5.22 16.11
CA VAL A 59 6.71 5.61 17.52
C VAL A 59 8.08 5.97 18.11
N ASP A 60 8.26 7.21 18.55
CA ASP A 60 9.49 7.72 19.17
C ASP A 60 10.67 8.09 18.24
N ASN A 61 10.48 8.14 16.91
CA ASN A 61 11.48 8.74 16.01
C ASN A 61 10.91 10.02 15.33
N PRO A 62 11.48 11.21 15.59
CA PRO A 62 11.04 12.44 14.91
C PRO A 62 11.41 12.48 13.43
N PHE A 63 12.30 11.60 12.97
CA PHE A 63 12.73 11.51 11.58
C PHE A 63 12.12 10.27 10.91
N PRO A 64 11.65 10.39 9.65
CA PRO A 64 11.06 9.26 8.96
C PRO A 64 12.14 8.28 8.49
N HIS A 65 11.75 7.02 8.36
CA HIS A 65 12.56 5.96 7.76
C HIS A 65 12.03 5.57 6.38
N ALA A 66 12.93 5.10 5.52
CA ALA A 66 12.59 4.41 4.29
C ALA A 66 11.77 3.17 4.63
N VAL A 67 10.68 2.95 3.92
CA VAL A 67 9.77 1.82 4.16
C VAL A 67 9.40 1.12 2.87
N LEU A 68 9.11 -0.17 2.99
CA LEU A 68 8.51 -1.00 1.95
C LEU A 68 7.16 -1.50 2.44
N TRP A 69 6.08 -1.09 1.77
CA TRP A 69 4.77 -1.69 1.93
C TRP A 69 4.61 -2.85 0.96
N SER A 70 4.36 -4.05 1.50
CA SER A 70 4.21 -5.27 0.70
C SER A 70 3.24 -6.23 1.38
N GLY A 71 2.24 -6.73 0.64
CA GLY A 71 1.28 -7.70 1.18
C GLY A 71 0.46 -7.19 2.38
N GLY A 72 0.23 -5.88 2.48
CA GLY A 72 -0.48 -5.27 3.61
C GLY A 72 0.37 -5.12 4.88
N GLN A 73 1.70 -5.28 4.77
CA GLN A 73 2.64 -5.06 5.87
C GLN A 73 3.56 -3.89 5.56
N THR A 74 3.92 -3.13 6.59
CA THR A 74 4.95 -2.09 6.54
C THR A 74 6.27 -2.67 7.02
N HIS A 75 7.29 -2.65 6.17
CA HIS A 75 8.64 -3.07 6.52
C HIS A 75 9.52 -1.83 6.63
N ASP A 76 10.12 -1.63 7.80
CA ASP A 76 11.18 -0.65 7.97
C ASP A 76 12.43 -1.11 7.21
N LEU A 77 12.91 -0.28 6.29
CA LEU A 77 14.15 -0.53 5.56
C LEU A 77 15.36 0.02 6.34
N GLY A 78 15.11 0.88 7.32
CA GLY A 78 16.11 1.47 8.19
C GLY A 78 17.04 2.45 7.49
N THR A 79 18.09 2.81 8.19
CA THR A 79 19.10 3.80 7.76
C THR A 79 20.43 3.12 7.45
N LEU A 80 21.38 3.86 6.88
CA LEU A 80 22.79 3.49 6.95
C LEU A 80 23.24 3.49 8.41
N SER A 81 24.34 2.79 8.69
CA SER A 81 24.81 2.56 10.06
C SER A 81 24.87 3.84 10.90
N GLY A 82 24.10 3.85 11.99
CA GLY A 82 24.01 4.95 12.95
C GLY A 82 23.18 6.16 12.50
N GLY A 83 22.58 6.14 11.30
CA GLY A 83 21.69 7.19 10.82
C GLY A 83 20.33 7.16 11.51
N THR A 84 19.56 8.24 11.33
CA THR A 84 18.23 8.44 11.92
C THR A 84 17.14 8.74 10.90
N ASN A 85 17.51 9.09 9.66
CA ASN A 85 16.60 9.56 8.63
C ASN A 85 16.88 8.87 7.29
N SER A 86 15.82 8.39 6.64
CA SER A 86 15.92 7.83 5.29
C SER A 86 14.61 7.94 4.51
N VAL A 87 14.73 7.86 3.19
CA VAL A 87 13.61 7.83 2.24
C VAL A 87 13.90 6.87 1.09
N GLY A 88 12.95 5.99 0.80
CA GLY A 88 12.98 5.13 -0.38
C GLY A 88 12.26 5.79 -1.54
N VAL A 89 13.00 6.13 -2.60
CA VAL A 89 12.54 6.98 -3.71
C VAL A 89 12.12 6.16 -4.93
N ALA A 90 12.75 5.01 -5.17
CA ALA A 90 12.39 4.15 -6.29
C ALA A 90 12.52 2.68 -5.91
N ILE A 91 11.74 1.82 -6.58
CA ILE A 91 11.71 0.38 -6.37
C ILE A 91 11.72 -0.35 -7.72
N ASN A 92 12.48 -1.45 -7.81
CA ASN A 92 12.50 -2.29 -9.00
C ASN A 92 11.58 -3.52 -8.87
N SER A 93 11.47 -4.35 -9.93
CA SER A 93 10.63 -5.55 -9.93
C SER A 93 11.11 -6.67 -9.00
N ALA A 94 12.36 -6.62 -8.53
CA ALA A 94 12.89 -7.55 -7.53
C ALA A 94 12.63 -7.08 -6.08
N GLY A 95 11.97 -5.92 -5.90
CA GLY A 95 11.72 -5.35 -4.57
C GLY A 95 12.92 -4.62 -3.96
N HIS A 96 14.00 -4.38 -4.71
CA HIS A 96 15.09 -3.54 -4.23
C HIS A 96 14.67 -2.07 -4.30
N VAL A 97 14.99 -1.35 -3.23
CA VAL A 97 14.67 0.07 -3.08
C VAL A 97 15.96 0.88 -3.20
N VAL A 98 15.89 2.05 -3.82
CA VAL A 98 16.94 3.06 -3.81
C VAL A 98 16.39 4.39 -3.32
N GLY A 99 17.27 5.22 -2.76
CA GLY A 99 16.89 6.52 -2.21
C GLY A 99 18.04 7.14 -1.46
N SER A 100 17.75 7.77 -0.32
CA SER A 100 18.76 8.44 0.49
C SER A 100 18.62 8.11 1.96
N SER A 101 19.75 8.03 2.65
CA SER A 101 19.83 7.82 4.09
C SER A 101 21.00 8.58 4.67
N ASP A 102 20.83 9.07 5.89
CA ASP A 102 21.92 9.65 6.66
C ASP A 102 22.77 8.58 7.37
N THR A 103 23.84 9.04 8.00
CA THR A 103 24.70 8.25 8.92
C THR A 103 24.89 9.04 10.21
N SER A 104 25.42 8.40 11.25
CA SER A 104 25.69 9.06 12.54
C SER A 104 26.73 10.18 12.47
N SER A 105 27.51 10.29 11.39
CA SER A 105 28.71 11.14 11.37
C SER A 105 28.44 12.64 11.16
N ASN A 106 27.39 13.00 10.41
CA ASN A 106 27.18 14.39 9.97
C ASN A 106 25.74 14.74 9.56
N GLY A 107 24.79 13.80 9.60
CA GLY A 107 23.42 14.03 9.11
C GLY A 107 23.32 14.27 7.60
N GLU A 108 24.41 14.08 6.84
CA GLU A 108 24.37 14.17 5.38
C GLU A 108 23.67 12.95 4.80
N LEU A 109 22.81 13.19 3.82
CA LEU A 109 22.12 12.14 3.08
C LEU A 109 23.03 11.57 1.99
N TYR A 110 23.16 10.24 1.98
CA TYR A 110 23.88 9.51 0.96
C TYR A 110 22.94 8.68 0.11
N ALA A 111 23.22 8.62 -1.20
CA ALA A 111 22.57 7.67 -2.08
C ALA A 111 22.71 6.26 -1.50
N THR A 112 21.59 5.56 -1.36
CA THR A 112 21.51 4.29 -0.65
C THR A 112 20.67 3.30 -1.44
N VAL A 113 21.09 2.04 -1.45
CA VAL A 113 20.29 0.90 -1.92
C VAL A 113 19.94 0.01 -0.74
N TRP A 114 18.68 -0.37 -0.65
CA TRP A 114 18.19 -1.41 0.24
C TRP A 114 17.91 -2.67 -0.57
N LYS A 115 18.66 -3.71 -0.23
CA LYS A 115 18.57 -5.01 -0.87
C LYS A 115 18.76 -6.09 0.19
N ASP A 116 17.89 -7.10 0.18
CA ASP A 116 17.97 -8.25 1.09
C ASP A 116 18.11 -7.85 2.57
N GLY A 117 17.34 -6.82 2.98
CA GLY A 117 17.35 -6.28 4.35
C GLY A 117 18.59 -5.45 4.74
N THR A 118 19.46 -5.13 3.78
CA THR A 118 20.70 -4.37 4.03
C THR A 118 20.68 -3.02 3.31
N ALA A 119 20.91 -1.95 4.07
CA ALA A 119 21.17 -0.61 3.54
C ALA A 119 22.65 -0.47 3.16
N THR A 120 22.94 -0.19 1.89
CA THR A 120 24.29 0.01 1.37
C THR A 120 24.43 1.38 0.74
N ARG A 121 25.44 2.14 1.19
CA ARG A 121 25.78 3.43 0.59
C ARG A 121 26.30 3.22 -0.83
N LEU A 122 25.69 3.90 -1.79
CA LEU A 122 26.18 4.04 -3.15
C LEU A 122 27.25 5.13 -3.14
N ALA A 123 28.53 4.74 -3.05
CA ALA A 123 29.62 5.71 -3.15
C ALA A 123 29.65 6.30 -4.58
N GLY A 124 29.68 7.63 -4.68
CA GLY A 124 30.22 8.27 -5.88
C GLY A 124 31.70 7.90 -5.96
N GLY A 125 32.14 7.41 -7.13
CA GLY A 125 33.56 7.15 -7.35
C GLY A 125 34.39 8.38 -6.96
N ALA A 126 35.46 8.14 -6.20
CA ALA A 126 36.44 9.15 -5.86
C ALA A 126 37.15 9.70 -7.10
#